data_AF-A0A821RA20-F1
#
_entry.id   AF-A0A821RA20-F1
#
_cell.length_a   1.000
_cell.length_b   1.000
_cell.length_c   1.000
_cell.angle_alpha   90.00
_cell.angle_beta   90.00
_cell.angle_gamma   90.00
#
_symmetry.space_group_name_H-M   'P 1'
#
loop_
_entity.id
_entity.type
_entity.pdbx_description
1 polymer ?
#
loop_
_entity_poly.entity_id
_entity_poly.type
_entity_poly.pdbx_seq_one_letter_code
_entity_poly.pdbx_strand_id
1 'polypeptide(L)'
;KEEFFTWFDRPKCDRCNILMDFFQYIQPTREEREQGDAQKIELYKCSTCLSHYRFPRFNAPLKLLETRQGRCGEAANLFTCLSRSLSFESRY
;
A
#
# COMPACT_ATOMS: atom_id res chain seq x y z
N LYS A 1 -20.19 4.46 6.21
CA LYS A 1 -19.62 5.34 5.14
C LYS A 1 -18.11 5.22 5.29
N GLU A 2 -17.40 4.81 4.24
CA GLU A 2 -15.91 4.87 4.13
C GLU A 2 -15.05 3.92 4.99
N GLU A 3 -15.53 2.74 5.39
CA GLU A 3 -14.74 1.83 6.27
C GLU A 3 -13.89 0.77 5.55
N PHE A 4 -13.93 0.70 4.22
CA PHE A 4 -13.25 -0.39 3.50
C PHE A 4 -11.80 -0.08 3.11
N PHE A 5 -11.42 1.19 2.98
CA PHE A 5 -10.09 1.56 2.51
C PHE A 5 -9.62 2.88 3.12
N THR A 6 -8.46 2.85 3.77
CA THR A 6 -7.84 3.99 4.41
C THR A 6 -6.83 4.62 3.47
N TRP A 7 -6.93 5.93 3.26
CA TRP A 7 -5.95 6.66 2.46
C TRP A 7 -4.58 6.67 3.14
N PHE A 8 -3.56 6.14 2.46
CA PHE A 8 -2.18 6.15 2.92
C PHE A 8 -1.36 7.20 2.15
N ASP A 9 -1.03 8.32 2.81
CA ASP A 9 -0.15 9.36 2.26
C ASP A 9 1.30 9.14 2.70
N ARG A 10 1.54 9.35 4.00
CA ARG A 10 2.86 9.26 4.64
C ARG A 10 2.75 8.57 5.99
N PRO A 11 3.66 7.64 6.33
CA PRO A 11 3.66 6.99 7.62
C PRO A 11 4.16 7.94 8.72
N LYS A 12 3.60 7.80 9.92
CA LYS A 12 4.13 8.43 11.13
C LYS A 12 5.08 7.48 11.83
N CYS A 13 6.13 8.02 12.43
CA CYS A 13 7.04 7.24 13.25
C CYS A 13 6.41 6.85 14.58
N ASP A 14 6.33 5.56 14.90
CA ASP A 14 5.84 5.07 16.20
C ASP A 14 6.56 5.69 17.41
N ARG A 15 7.86 5.99 17.28
CA ARG A 15 8.68 6.50 18.39
C ARG A 15 8.64 8.02 18.53
N CYS A 16 8.72 8.72 17.40
CA CYS A 16 8.85 10.18 17.38
C CYS A 16 7.53 10.89 17.08
N ASN A 17 6.51 10.16 16.62
CA ASN A 17 5.23 10.66 16.14
C ASN A 17 5.32 11.75 15.06
N ILE A 18 6.45 11.84 14.37
CA ILE A 18 6.67 12.73 13.23
C ILE A 18 6.36 12.01 11.91
N LEU A 19 6.02 12.78 10.89
CA LEU A 19 5.91 12.25 9.53
C LEU A 19 7.28 11.80 9.04
N MET A 20 7.34 10.62 8.44
CA MET A 20 8.54 10.14 7.78
C MET A 20 8.57 10.61 6.33
N ASP A 21 9.78 10.89 5.84
CA ASP A 21 10.00 11.26 4.44
C ASP A 21 10.38 10.03 3.61
N PHE A 22 9.98 10.07 2.35
CA PHE A 22 10.39 9.06 1.38
C PHE A 22 11.92 9.10 1.23
N PHE A 23 12.56 7.95 1.38
CA PHE A 23 14.00 7.81 1.27
C PHE A 23 14.39 7.21 -0.09
N GLN A 24 13.92 6.00 -0.39
CA GLN A 24 14.21 5.33 -1.66
C GLN A 24 13.24 4.19 -1.96
N TYR A 25 13.24 3.71 -3.20
CA TYR A 25 12.62 2.44 -3.54
C TYR A 25 13.58 1.29 -3.25
N ILE A 26 13.07 0.24 -2.61
CA ILE A 26 13.82 -1.01 -2.42
C ILE A 26 13.12 -2.17 -3.15
N GLN A 27 13.90 -3.22 -3.40
CA GLN A 27 13.35 -4.44 -3.97
C GLN A 27 12.43 -5.13 -2.96
N PRO A 28 11.31 -5.70 -3.43
CA PRO A 28 10.39 -6.44 -2.59
C PRO A 28 11.03 -7.71 -2.05
N THR A 29 10.62 -8.13 -0.85
CA THR A 29 10.96 -9.48 -0.40
C THR A 29 10.20 -10.52 -1.21
N ARG A 30 10.68 -11.76 -1.18
CA ARG A 30 10.07 -12.87 -1.92
C ARG A 30 8.60 -13.07 -1.52
N GLU A 31 8.30 -12.98 -0.22
CA GLU A 31 6.95 -13.12 0.32
C GLU A 31 6.02 -12.01 -0.16
N GLU A 32 6.47 -10.75 -0.15
CA GLU A 32 5.68 -9.60 -0.60
C GLU A 32 5.37 -9.67 -2.11
N ARG A 33 6.29 -10.25 -2.89
CA ARG A 33 6.10 -10.49 -4.31
C ARG A 33 5.15 -11.66 -4.57
N GLU A 34 5.32 -12.78 -3.88
CA GLU A 34 4.48 -13.98 -4.04
C GLU A 34 3.04 -13.77 -3.54
N GLN A 35 2.85 -13.06 -2.43
CA GLN A 35 1.52 -12.86 -1.83
C GLN A 35 0.77 -11.63 -2.35
N GLY A 36 1.50 -10.59 -2.74
CA GLY A 36 0.92 -9.27 -2.99
C GLY A 36 1.22 -8.68 -4.37
N ASP A 37 1.96 -9.41 -5.21
CA ASP A 37 2.51 -8.92 -6.48
C ASP A 37 3.18 -7.55 -6.32
N ALA A 38 3.84 -7.34 -5.18
CA ALA A 38 4.54 -6.10 -4.91
C ALA A 38 5.74 -6.01 -5.84
N GLN A 39 5.78 -5.00 -6.70
CA GLN A 39 6.93 -4.77 -7.59
C GLN A 39 7.96 -3.84 -6.98
N LYS A 40 7.53 -2.94 -6.09
CA LYS A 40 8.37 -1.91 -5.48
C LYS A 40 7.94 -1.69 -4.03
N ILE A 41 8.91 -1.44 -3.17
CA ILE A 41 8.66 -1.02 -1.79
C ILE A 41 9.15 0.40 -1.61
N GLU A 42 8.31 1.25 -1.06
CA GLU A 42 8.69 2.59 -0.65
C GLU A 42 9.30 2.52 0.74
N LEU A 43 10.58 2.89 0.85
CA LEU A 43 11.26 3.00 2.12
C LEU A 43 11.14 4.44 2.61
N TYR A 44 10.49 4.62 3.74
CA TYR A 44 10.41 5.89 4.45
C TYR A 44 11.42 5.91 5.58
N LYS A 45 12.02 7.08 5.83
CA LYS A 45 13.00 7.26 6.89
C LYS A 45 12.59 8.40 7.80
N CYS A 46 12.69 8.17 9.10
CA CYS A 46 12.49 9.19 10.11
C CYS A 46 13.74 10.05 10.26
N SER A 47 13.59 11.38 10.16
CA SER A 47 14.70 12.33 10.29
C SER A 47 15.27 12.41 11.72
N THR A 48 14.49 12.06 12.74
CA THR A 48 14.90 12.15 14.14
C THR A 48 15.55 10.87 14.67
N CYS A 49 14.89 9.71 14.49
CA CYS A 49 15.37 8.44 15.04
C CYS A 49 16.03 7.51 14.01
N LEU A 50 16.13 7.93 12.74
CA LEU A 50 16.67 7.14 11.63
C LEU A 50 16.00 5.77 11.45
N SER A 51 14.79 5.59 12.01
CA SER A 51 13.99 4.40 11.83
C SER A 51 13.46 4.35 10.40
N HIS A 52 13.34 3.14 9.87
CA HIS A 52 12.88 2.90 8.51
C HIS A 52 11.50 2.25 8.55
N TYR A 53 10.57 2.77 7.76
CA TYR A 53 9.26 2.17 7.56
C TYR A 53 9.16 1.68 6.11
N ARG A 54 8.76 0.41 5.95
CA ARG A 54 8.59 -0.21 4.63
C ARG A 54 7.13 -0.20 4.25
N PHE A 55 6.82 0.44 3.13
CA PHE A 55 5.49 0.43 2.54
C PHE A 55 5.51 -0.32 1.20
N PRO A 56 5.21 -1.63 1.20
CA PRO A 56 5.10 -2.40 -0.04
C PRO A 56 3.89 -1.96 -0.87
N ARG A 57 4.13 -1.65 -2.14
CA ARG A 57 3.09 -1.29 -3.11
C ARG A 57 2.49 -2.57 -3.68
N PHE A 58 1.46 -3.09 -3.02
CA PHE A 58 0.77 -4.31 -3.46
C PHE A 58 -0.10 -4.03 -4.69
N ASN A 59 0.01 -4.86 -5.73
CA ASN A 59 -0.89 -4.84 -6.87
C ASN A 59 -1.99 -5.88 -6.76
N ALA A 60 -1.78 -6.95 -5.97
CA ALA A 60 -2.76 -8.01 -5.82
C ALA A 60 -3.99 -7.55 -5.02
N PRO A 61 -5.20 -7.69 -5.56
CA PRO A 61 -6.44 -7.25 -4.90
C PRO A 61 -6.70 -8.00 -3.58
N LEU A 62 -6.30 -9.27 -3.49
CA LEU A 62 -6.41 -10.06 -2.26
C LEU A 62 -5.63 -9.43 -1.11
N LYS A 63 -4.41 -8.96 -1.37
CA LYS A 63 -3.59 -8.33 -0.33
C LYS A 63 -4.11 -6.94 0.02
N LEU A 64 -4.63 -6.21 -0.95
CA LEU A 64 -5.28 -4.92 -0.74
C LEU A 64 -6.58 -5.03 0.09
N LEU A 65 -7.30 -6.15 0.00
CA LEU A 65 -8.44 -6.47 0.87
C LEU A 65 -8.04 -6.72 2.33
N GLU A 66 -6.86 -7.30 2.56
CA GLU A 66 -6.31 -7.51 3.90
C GLU A 66 -5.76 -6.22 4.49
N THR A 67 -4.95 -5.49 3.73
CA THR A 67 -4.28 -4.28 4.23
C THR A 67 -5.25 -3.10 4.35
N ARG A 68 -6.28 -3.05 3.49
CA ARG A 68 -7.30 -1.98 3.43
C ARG A 68 -6.70 -0.58 3.48
N GLN A 69 -5.50 -0.41 2.92
CA GLN A 69 -4.80 0.86 2.89
C GLN A 69 -4.02 1.01 1.59
N GLY A 70 -3.93 2.24 1.11
CA GLY A 70 -3.18 2.58 -0.09
C GLY A 70 -3.59 3.93 -0.66
N ARG A 71 -3.17 4.19 -1.90
CA ARG A 71 -3.50 5.42 -2.65
C ARG A 71 -4.55 5.12 -3.73
N CYS A 72 -4.86 6.14 -4.52
CA CYS A 72 -5.83 6.06 -5.61
C CYS A 72 -5.63 4.85 -6.55
N GLY A 73 -4.39 4.51 -6.92
CA GLY A 73 -4.13 3.37 -7.82
C GLY A 73 -4.47 2.01 -7.20
N GLU A 74 -4.18 1.83 -5.92
CA GLU A 74 -4.49 0.58 -5.19
C GLU A 74 -6.01 0.46 -4.96
N ALA A 75 -6.67 1.56 -4.61
CA ALA A 75 -8.12 1.61 -4.48
C ALA A 75 -8.83 1.32 -5.82
N ALA A 76 -8.36 1.89 -6.93
CA ALA A 76 -8.93 1.67 -8.26
C ALA A 76 -8.75 0.22 -8.74
N ASN A 77 -7.59 -0.37 -8.51
CA ASN A 77 -7.34 -1.79 -8.83
C ASN A 77 -8.28 -2.71 -8.04
N LEU A 78 -8.40 -2.49 -6.73
CA LEU A 78 -9.29 -3.28 -5.89
C LEU A 78 -10.76 -3.12 -6.32
N PHE A 79 -11.21 -1.89 -6.56
CA PHE A 79 -12.58 -1.62 -7.00
C PHE A 79 -12.89 -2.28 -8.35
N THR A 80 -11.96 -2.22 -9.31
CA THR A 80 -12.12 -2.86 -10.62
C THR A 80 -12.17 -4.39 -10.51
N CYS A 81 -11.36 -4.98 -9.64
CA CYS A 81 -11.42 -6.42 -9.37
C CYS A 81 -12.74 -6.82 -8.71
N LEU A 82 -13.22 -6.04 -7.74
CA LEU A 82 -14.50 -6.28 -7.07
C LEU A 82 -15.68 -6.15 -8.04
N SER A 83 -15.73 -5.10 -8.86
CA SER A 83 -16.79 -4.91 -9.85
C SER A 83 -16.82 -6.04 -10.88
N ARG A 84 -15.66 -6.50 -11.34
CA ARG A 84 -15.55 -7.66 -12.25
C ARG A 84 -15.98 -8.97 -11.58
N SER A 85 -15.64 -9.17 -10.30
CA SER A 85 -16.05 -10.37 -9.54
C SER A 85 -17.56 -10.45 -9.29
N LEU A 86 -18.22 -9.30 -9.22
CA LEU A 86 -19.68 -9.17 -9.08
C LEU A 86 -20.42 -9.19 -10.42
N SER A 87 -19.73 -9.55 -11.52
CA SER A 87 -20.26 -9.60 -12.89
C SER A 87 -20.80 -8.27 -13.42
N PHE A 88 -20.36 -7.13 -12.87
CA PHE A 88 -20.66 -5.82 -13.45
C PHE A 88 -19.63 -5.49 -14.54
N GLU A 89 -20.11 -5.16 -15.75
CA GLU A 89 -19.26 -4.63 -16.81
C GLU A 89 -18.55 -3.36 -16.35
N SER A 90 -17.23 -3.42 -16.20
CA SER A 90 -16.41 -2.33 -15.69
C SER A 90 -15.18 -2.16 -16.59
N ARG A 91 -14.96 -0.93 -17.07
CA ARG A 91 -13.79 -0.52 -17.87
C ARG A 91 -12.83 0.28 -16.97
N TYR A 92 -11.55 -0.06 -17.03
CA TYR A 92 -10.44 0.61 -16.33
C TYR A 92 -10.01 1.88 -17.09
#